data_AF-U2HUI8-F1
#
_entry.id   AF-U2HUI8-F1
#
_cell.length_a   1.000
_cell.length_b   1.000
_cell.length_c   1.000
_cell.angle_alpha   90.00
_cell.angle_beta   90.00
_cell.angle_gamma   90.00
#
_symmetry.space_group_name_H-M   'P 1'
#
loop_
_entity.id
_entity.type
_entity.pdbx_description
1 polymer ?
#
loop_
_entity_poly.entity_id
_entity_poly.type
_entity_poly.pdbx_seq_one_letter_code
_entity_poly.pdbx_strand_id
1 'polypeptide(L)'
;MKKALITTAFTLLLSLSLFAQTKPKGIFLHHTKVMDALNMTPEQRTKIIEIRKATDVKVITEDASLSEAEKKKAMTAMYRKRTKEQHEVLTEEQLKKLKQMQADAKKEN
;
A
#
# COMPACT_ATOMS: atom_id res chain seq x y z
N MET A 1 -57.79 -16.35 35.89
CA MET A 1 -57.03 -17.46 35.29
C MET A 1 -55.81 -16.89 34.57
N LYS A 2 -54.64 -17.48 34.83
CA LYS A 2 -53.31 -17.05 34.41
C LYS A 2 -53.04 -17.42 32.95
N LYS A 3 -52.63 -16.48 32.10
CA LYS A 3 -51.77 -16.64 30.89
C LYS A 3 -51.13 -15.24 30.66
N ALA A 4 -49.87 -14.93 30.99
CA ALA A 4 -48.61 -15.49 30.49
C ALA A 4 -48.61 -15.44 28.95
N LEU A 5 -47.72 -14.81 28.18
CA LEU A 5 -46.36 -14.28 28.35
C LEU A 5 -46.06 -13.40 27.11
N ILE A 6 -45.26 -12.35 27.29
CA ILE A 6 -44.11 -11.97 26.45
C ILE A 6 -44.27 -12.04 24.91
N THR A 7 -44.33 -10.87 24.26
CA THR A 7 -43.67 -10.63 22.96
C THR A 7 -43.34 -9.15 22.82
N THR A 8 -42.42 -8.68 23.66
CA THR A 8 -41.68 -7.44 23.43
C THR A 8 -40.36 -7.81 22.77
N ALA A 9 -39.88 -6.95 21.86
CA ALA A 9 -38.55 -6.95 21.24
C ALA A 9 -38.39 -7.77 19.94
N PHE A 10 -38.90 -7.23 18.84
CA PHE A 10 -38.39 -7.52 17.49
C PHE A 10 -38.03 -6.21 16.76
N THR A 11 -37.29 -5.33 17.43
CA THR A 11 -36.80 -4.06 16.86
C THR A 11 -35.41 -3.74 17.40
N LEU A 12 -34.40 -4.48 16.95
CA LEU A 12 -32.99 -4.08 17.05
C LEU A 12 -32.12 -5.00 16.17
N LEU A 13 -32.35 -4.98 14.85
CA LEU A 13 -31.57 -5.78 13.90
C LEU A 13 -31.17 -4.96 12.66
N LEU A 14 -30.84 -3.67 12.80
CA LEU A 14 -30.51 -2.83 11.64
C LEU A 14 -29.56 -1.64 11.95
N SER A 15 -28.37 -1.89 12.51
CA SER A 15 -27.35 -0.81 12.60
C SER A 15 -25.88 -1.26 12.61
N LEU A 16 -25.54 -2.45 12.11
CA LEU A 16 -24.14 -2.93 12.09
C LEU A 16 -23.60 -3.21 10.68
N SER A 17 -23.90 -2.35 9.71
CA SER A 17 -23.14 -2.37 8.46
C SER A 17 -22.68 -0.96 8.09
N LEU A 18 -21.41 -0.90 7.69
CA LEU A 18 -20.70 0.22 7.02
C LEU A 18 -19.84 1.14 7.90
N PHE A 19 -18.95 0.56 8.72
CA PHE A 19 -17.57 1.08 8.68
C PHE A 19 -16.83 0.33 7.59
N ALA A 20 -17.04 0.75 6.34
CA ALA A 20 -16.06 0.50 5.28
C ALA A 20 -14.79 1.27 5.69
N GLN A 21 -13.95 0.62 6.49
CA GLN A 21 -12.63 1.12 6.86
C GLN A 21 -11.82 1.19 5.56
N THR A 22 -11.88 2.33 4.87
CA THR A 22 -11.00 2.59 3.74
C THR A 22 -9.60 2.70 4.32
N LYS A 23 -8.85 1.58 4.35
CA LYS A 23 -7.43 1.60 4.68
C LYS A 23 -6.79 2.69 3.81
N PRO A 24 -6.19 3.74 4.39
CA PRO A 24 -5.60 4.81 3.60
C PRO A 24 -4.53 4.21 2.69
N LYS A 25 -4.54 4.66 1.45
CA LYS A 25 -3.66 4.13 0.40
C LYS A 25 -2.23 4.53 0.75
N GLY A 26 -1.33 3.55 0.85
CA GLY A 26 0.09 3.82 1.09
C GLY A 26 0.69 4.79 0.06
N ILE A 27 1.72 5.54 0.46
CA ILE A 27 2.45 6.44 -0.44
C ILE A 27 3.44 5.61 -1.27
N PHE A 28 3.14 5.45 -2.56
CA PHE A 28 3.98 4.77 -3.52
C PHE A 28 4.54 5.75 -4.55
N LEU A 29 5.86 5.75 -4.73
CA LEU A 29 6.56 6.72 -5.57
C LEU A 29 6.10 6.71 -7.04
N HIS A 30 5.69 5.55 -7.53
CA HIS A 30 5.26 5.39 -8.93
C HIS A 30 3.84 5.90 -9.21
N HIS A 31 3.10 6.36 -8.20
CA HIS A 31 1.80 6.98 -8.40
C HIS A 31 1.97 8.41 -8.91
N THR A 32 1.23 8.78 -9.95
CA THR A 32 1.32 10.11 -10.59
C THR A 32 1.18 11.25 -9.57
N LYS A 33 0.21 11.17 -8.65
CA LYS A 33 0.01 12.17 -7.60
C LYS A 33 1.24 12.38 -6.70
N VAL A 34 1.99 11.32 -6.43
CA VAL A 34 3.22 11.40 -5.61
C VAL A 34 4.34 12.02 -6.44
N MET A 35 4.50 11.61 -7.71
CA MET A 35 5.48 12.22 -8.62
C MET A 35 5.22 13.72 -8.82
N ASP A 36 3.96 14.12 -8.95
CA ASP A 36 3.52 15.52 -9.05
C ASP A 36 3.85 16.28 -7.78
N ALA A 37 3.50 15.73 -6.61
CA ALA A 37 3.82 16.35 -5.32
C ALA A 37 5.33 16.53 -5.11
N LEU A 38 6.17 15.68 -5.70
CA LEU A 38 7.63 15.78 -5.65
C LEU A 38 8.23 16.66 -6.76
N ASN A 39 7.39 17.26 -7.62
CA ASN A 39 7.84 18.05 -8.77
C ASN A 39 8.88 17.31 -9.62
N MET A 40 8.68 16.01 -9.86
CA MET A 40 9.63 15.21 -10.64
C MET A 40 9.70 15.66 -12.10
N THR A 41 10.91 15.70 -12.65
CA THR A 41 11.11 15.93 -14.09
C THR A 41 10.58 14.75 -14.92
N PRO A 42 10.29 14.96 -16.22
CA PRO A 42 9.92 13.87 -17.12
C PRO A 42 10.94 12.72 -17.12
N GLU A 43 12.26 13.00 -17.09
CA GLU A 43 13.27 11.94 -17.05
C GLU A 43 13.22 11.14 -15.75
N GLN A 44 13.06 11.82 -14.60
CA GLN A 44 12.92 11.14 -13.31
C GLN A 44 11.71 10.22 -13.32
N ARG A 45 10.55 10.69 -13.80
CA ARG A 45 9.32 9.89 -13.89
C ARG A 45 9.51 8.64 -14.73
N THR A 46 10.12 8.79 -15.91
CA THR A 46 10.43 7.67 -16.80
C THR A 46 11.31 6.63 -16.09
N LYS A 47 12.40 7.05 -15.45
CA LYS A 47 13.29 6.15 -14.69
C LYS A 47 12.55 5.41 -13.58
N ILE A 48 11.72 6.10 -12.80
CA ILE A 48 10.93 5.46 -11.73
C ILE A 48 9.97 4.39 -12.29
N ILE A 49 9.35 4.65 -13.44
CA ILE A 49 8.45 3.71 -14.11
C ILE A 49 9.24 2.51 -14.65
N GLU A 50 10.40 2.73 -15.25
CA GLU A 50 11.29 1.67 -15.76
C GLU A 50 11.78 0.76 -14.64
N ILE A 51 12.27 1.31 -13.53
CA ILE A 51 12.70 0.56 -12.34
C ILE A 51 11.55 -0.33 -11.84
N ARG A 52 10.31 0.19 -11.82
CA ARG A 52 9.13 -0.60 -11.46
C ARG A 52 8.86 -1.73 -12.45
N LYS A 53 8.93 -1.46 -13.76
CA LYS A 53 8.68 -2.47 -14.81
C LYS A 53 9.73 -3.57 -14.82
N ALA A 54 10.99 -3.24 -14.53
CA ALA A 54 12.09 -4.21 -14.41
C ALA A 54 11.92 -5.14 -13.21
N THR A 55 11.03 -4.80 -12.28
CA THR A 55 10.73 -5.61 -11.10
C THR A 55 9.55 -6.52 -11.37
N ASP A 56 9.80 -7.72 -11.92
CA ASP A 56 8.74 -8.70 -12.16
C ASP A 56 8.47 -9.56 -10.91
N VAL A 57 7.34 -9.27 -10.26
CA VAL A 57 6.83 -10.02 -9.10
C VAL A 57 6.49 -11.46 -9.49
N LYS A 58 6.05 -11.70 -10.73
CA LYS A 58 5.56 -13.00 -11.18
C LYS A 58 6.65 -14.05 -11.16
N VAL A 59 7.86 -13.68 -11.56
CA VAL A 59 9.04 -14.55 -11.54
C VAL A 59 9.24 -15.18 -10.15
N ILE A 60 8.99 -14.44 -9.07
CA ILE A 60 9.13 -14.95 -7.70
C ILE A 60 7.88 -15.74 -7.27
N THR A 61 6.68 -15.27 -7.61
CA THR A 61 5.45 -15.91 -7.12
C THR A 61 5.15 -17.24 -7.82
N GLU A 62 5.50 -17.34 -9.11
CA GLU A 62 5.27 -18.51 -9.96
C GLU A 62 6.43 -19.52 -9.90
N ASP A 63 7.53 -19.18 -9.21
CA ASP A 63 8.65 -20.10 -9.01
C ASP A 63 8.26 -21.26 -8.09
N ALA A 64 8.07 -22.44 -8.70
CA ALA A 64 7.72 -23.67 -7.99
C ALA A 64 8.89 -24.27 -7.20
N SER A 65 10.12 -23.79 -7.42
CA SER A 65 11.31 -24.26 -6.68
C SER A 65 11.46 -23.62 -5.30
N LEU A 66 10.75 -22.51 -5.04
CA LEU A 66 10.79 -21.78 -3.78
C LEU A 66 9.62 -22.13 -2.87
N SER A 67 9.90 -22.34 -1.59
CA SER A 67 8.87 -22.35 -0.55
C SER A 67 8.25 -20.96 -0.35
N GLU A 68 7.07 -20.88 0.25
CA GLU A 68 6.41 -19.59 0.53
C GLU A 68 7.25 -18.66 1.41
N ALA A 69 8.03 -19.20 2.34
CA ALA A 69 8.96 -18.43 3.16
C ALA A 69 10.10 -17.83 2.31
N GLU A 70 10.64 -18.60 1.37
CA GLU A 70 11.68 -18.15 0.44
C GLU A 70 11.14 -17.12 -0.55
N LYS A 71 9.95 -17.33 -1.10
CA LYS A 71 9.26 -16.34 -1.95
C LYS A 71 9.09 -15.02 -1.22
N LYS A 72 8.63 -15.04 0.03
CA LYS A 72 8.50 -13.81 0.86
C LYS A 72 9.84 -13.11 1.07
N LYS A 73 10.91 -13.87 1.31
CA LYS A 73 12.28 -13.34 1.47
C LYS A 73 12.78 -12.71 0.16
N ALA A 74 12.64 -13.41 -0.96
CA ALA A 74 13.02 -12.94 -2.29
C ALA A 74 12.24 -11.68 -2.66
N MET A 75 10.93 -11.67 -2.42
CA MET A 75 10.05 -10.52 -2.64
C MET A 75 10.49 -9.30 -1.82
N THR A 76 10.84 -9.50 -0.54
CA THR A 76 11.33 -8.43 0.34
C THR A 76 12.65 -7.86 -0.16
N ALA A 77 13.59 -8.72 -0.57
CA ALA A 77 14.89 -8.31 -1.10
C ALA A 77 14.72 -7.50 -2.41
N MET A 78 13.87 -7.99 -3.31
CA MET A 78 13.51 -7.34 -4.55
C MET A 78 12.87 -5.95 -4.31
N TYR A 79 11.91 -5.84 -3.39
CA TYR A 79 11.32 -4.55 -3.05
C TYR A 79 12.33 -3.58 -2.41
N ARG A 80 13.25 -4.06 -1.57
CA ARG A 80 14.33 -3.24 -1.00
C ARG A 80 15.25 -2.69 -2.09
N LYS A 81 15.66 -3.55 -3.03
CA LYS A 81 16.48 -3.16 -4.17
C LYS A 81 15.78 -2.08 -5.00
N ARG A 82 14.53 -2.33 -5.38
CA ARG A 82 13.70 -1.38 -6.14
C ARG A 82 13.59 -0.03 -5.43
N THR A 83 13.29 -0.02 -4.13
CA THR A 83 13.17 1.22 -3.35
C THR A 83 14.49 1.99 -3.32
N LYS A 84 15.62 1.29 -3.19
CA LYS A 84 16.95 1.92 -3.23
C LYS A 84 17.21 2.60 -4.57
N GLU A 85 17.03 1.87 -5.68
CA GLU A 85 17.21 2.41 -7.05
C GLU A 85 16.29 3.60 -7.30
N GLN A 86 15.05 3.53 -6.83
CA GLN A 86 14.10 4.65 -6.91
C GLN A 86 14.58 5.90 -6.14
N HIS A 87 15.16 5.72 -4.96
CA HIS A 87 15.68 6.85 -4.17
C HIS A 87 16.90 7.50 -4.82
N GLU A 88 17.73 6.75 -5.53
CA GLU A 88 18.90 7.28 -6.27
C GLU A 88 18.50 8.21 -7.43
N VAL A 89 17.26 8.14 -7.91
CA VAL A 89 16.72 9.05 -8.94
C VAL A 89 16.29 10.40 -8.36
N LEU A 90 16.02 10.45 -7.06
CA LEU A 90 15.49 11.64 -6.39
C LEU A 90 16.63 12.56 -5.93
N THR A 91 16.35 13.86 -5.90
CA THR A 91 17.18 14.78 -5.13
C THR A 91 16.99 14.56 -3.63
N GLU A 92 17.93 15.05 -2.81
CA GLU A 92 17.84 14.95 -1.36
C GLU A 92 16.55 15.60 -0.82
N GLU A 93 16.16 16.75 -1.39
CA GLU A 93 14.92 17.46 -1.02
C GLU A 93 13.67 16.64 -1.36
N GLN A 94 13.62 16.06 -2.56
CA GLN A 94 12.54 15.18 -2.98
C GLN A 94 12.45 13.93 -2.09
N LEU A 95 13.59 13.34 -1.72
CA LEU A 95 13.65 12.20 -0.82
C LEU A 95 13.15 12.56 0.58
N LYS A 96 13.53 13.73 1.11
CA LYS A 96 13.04 14.23 2.40
C LYS A 96 11.52 14.42 2.37
N LYS A 97 11.00 15.04 1.31
CA LYS A 97 9.54 15.24 1.12
C LYS A 97 8.80 13.91 1.02
N LEU A 98 9.34 12.94 0.27
CA LEU A 98 8.76 11.60 0.17
C LEU A 98 8.66 10.92 1.54
N LYS A 99 9.75 10.96 2.33
CA LYS A 99 9.77 10.39 3.69
C LYS A 99 8.74 11.06 4.60
N GLN A 100 8.57 12.38 4.49
CA GLN A 100 7.56 13.12 5.23
C GLN A 100 6.15 12.66 4.85
N MET A 101 5.83 12.60 3.55
CA MET A 101 4.53 12.11 3.07
C MET A 101 4.23 10.69 3.56
N GLN A 102 5.23 9.81 3.57
CA GLN A 102 5.11 8.44 4.09
C GLN A 102 4.86 8.41 5.61
N ALA A 103 5.55 9.27 6.37
CA ALA A 103 5.36 9.38 7.81
C ALA A 103 3.97 9.90 8.18
N ASP A 104 3.48 10.90 7.44
CA ASP A 104 2.15 11.49 7.67
C ASP A 104 1.05 10.49 7.33
N ALA A 105 1.15 9.81 6.19
CA ALA A 105 0.22 8.73 5.83
C ALA A 105 0.19 7.60 6.87
N LYS A 106 1.31 7.32 7.55
CA LYS A 106 1.35 6.32 8.63
C LYS A 106 0.66 6.80 9.92
N LYS A 107 0.69 8.10 10.22
CA LYS A 107 0.03 8.69 11.40
C LYS A 107 -1.49 8.84 11.22
N GLU A 108 -1.95 8.98 9.98
CA GLU A 108 -3.36 9.02 9.63
C GLU A 108 -4.03 7.61 9.60
N ASN A 109 -3.27 6.55 9.91
CA ASN A 109 -3.74 5.17 10.12
C ASN A 109 -3.88 4.84 11.61
#